data_AF-A0A8H6WYC2-F1
#
_entry.id   AF-A0A8H6WYC2-F1
#
_cell.length_a   1.000
_cell.length_b   1.000
_cell.length_c   1.000
_cell.angle_alpha   90.00
_cell.angle_beta   90.00
_cell.angle_gamma   90.00
#
_symmetry.space_group_name_H-M   'P 1'
#
loop_
_entity.id
_entity.type
_entity.pdbx_description
1 polymer ?
#
loop_
_entity_poly.entity_id
_entity_poly.type
_entity_poly.pdbx_seq_one_letter_code
_entity_poly.pdbx_strand_id
1 'polypeptide(L)'
;MIFLALIAPEAIFALAPSTVWCRSILSSKWECITFTRGITTEGTYVAHELSMTHGFFIVMGGFVTKDGNHPITTTSLATQYKSSIEAVRDEEIADKSKSDLLAKALTVVQLFFFIGVYGVRVKEGLQISALETSTLGLAVIQCLTGFFWLKKPQRVGQAIAIDFGHPSCPESKSTSDDTPNQNSERGQNDTTTLPGPFRAGGHTNQAESWCLTAVRKALNGAMFGRYDFDPMAASCVPRFWSGDIEHNLHLFWQLLCAVLLGGVHLLAWSTKSTFFPSFIEMWLWRICALILAASPILCVLLLLIKNCFNTGSDSLRALFACLPYGIAALYLIARATLLILSFTTLRGAPTGILIDVNWRF
;
A
#
# COMPACT_ATOMS: atom_id res chain seq x y z
N MET A 1 2.71 -9.75 -3.71
CA MET A 1 2.23 -8.35 -3.83
C MET A 1 1.39 -8.13 -5.09
N ILE A 2 1.83 -8.47 -6.31
CA ILE A 2 1.04 -8.23 -7.54
C ILE A 2 -0.33 -8.94 -7.51
N PHE A 3 -0.40 -10.19 -7.08
CA PHE A 3 -1.68 -10.91 -6.94
C PHE A 3 -2.61 -10.27 -5.90
N LEU A 4 -2.07 -9.74 -4.80
CA LEU A 4 -2.86 -9.03 -3.79
C LEU A 4 -3.39 -7.70 -4.34
N ALA A 5 -2.59 -7.00 -5.14
CA ALA A 5 -3.00 -5.76 -5.83
C ALA A 5 -4.18 -5.98 -6.77
N LEU A 6 -4.22 -7.14 -7.42
CA LEU A 6 -5.29 -7.50 -8.35
C LEU A 6 -6.57 -7.90 -7.61
N ILE A 7 -6.44 -8.66 -6.52
CA ILE A 7 -7.58 -9.21 -5.77
C ILE A 7 -8.18 -8.19 -4.81
N ALA A 8 -7.34 -7.36 -4.18
CA ALA A 8 -7.72 -6.38 -3.16
C ALA A 8 -7.05 -5.01 -3.41
N PRO A 9 -7.40 -4.31 -4.51
CA PRO A 9 -6.82 -3.00 -4.84
C PRO A 9 -7.12 -1.94 -3.76
N GLU A 10 -8.26 -2.05 -3.06
CA GLU A 10 -8.60 -1.19 -1.93
C GLU A 10 -7.60 -1.24 -0.77
N ALA A 11 -6.95 -2.38 -0.54
CA ALA A 11 -5.93 -2.51 0.51
C ALA A 11 -4.67 -1.71 0.14
N ILE A 12 -4.37 -1.59 -1.15
CA ILE A 12 -3.27 -0.73 -1.62
C ILE A 12 -3.67 0.73 -1.56
N PHE A 13 -4.90 1.06 -1.96
CA PHE A 13 -5.40 2.41 -1.84
C PHE A 13 -5.38 2.90 -0.41
N ALA A 14 -5.78 2.08 0.56
CA ALA A 14 -5.81 2.45 1.97
C ALA A 14 -4.45 2.92 2.51
N LEU A 15 -3.35 2.41 1.95
CA LEU A 15 -2.00 2.87 2.26
C LEU A 15 -1.82 4.34 1.86
N ALA A 16 -2.42 4.79 0.76
CA ALA A 16 -2.19 6.12 0.23
C ALA A 16 -2.61 7.27 1.17
N PRO A 17 -3.89 7.42 1.54
CA PRO A 17 -4.30 8.47 2.48
C PRO A 17 -3.68 8.27 3.86
N SER A 18 -3.44 7.03 4.29
CA SER A 18 -2.80 6.75 5.57
C SER A 18 -1.35 7.24 5.60
N THR A 19 -0.60 7.10 4.50
CA THR A 19 0.75 7.69 4.38
C THR A 19 0.75 9.22 4.38
N VAL A 20 -0.26 9.86 3.77
CA VAL A 20 -0.44 11.32 3.83
C VAL A 20 -0.70 11.78 5.26
N TRP A 21 -1.52 11.04 5.99
CA TRP A 21 -1.84 11.34 7.38
C TRP A 21 -0.64 11.20 8.32
N CYS A 22 0.09 10.08 8.23
CA CYS A 22 1.32 9.88 8.98
C CYS A 22 2.33 11.02 8.73
N ARG A 23 2.41 11.48 7.48
CA ARG A 23 3.20 12.67 7.10
C ARG A 23 2.67 13.95 7.74
N SER A 24 1.35 14.16 7.80
CA SER A 24 0.76 15.33 8.46
C SER A 24 1.11 15.37 9.94
N ILE A 25 0.99 14.23 10.65
CA ILE A 25 1.38 14.12 12.05
C ILE A 25 2.88 14.42 12.22
N LEU A 26 3.72 13.89 11.32
CA LEU A 26 5.16 14.14 11.32
C LEU A 26 5.45 15.64 11.17
N SER A 27 4.81 16.33 10.22
CA SER A 27 4.91 17.79 10.02
C SER A 27 4.56 18.55 11.29
N SER A 28 3.39 18.26 11.89
CA SER A 28 2.93 18.96 13.10
C SER A 28 3.86 18.76 14.30
N LYS A 29 4.39 17.54 14.50
CA LYS A 29 5.37 17.28 15.57
C LYS A 29 6.70 17.98 15.29
N TRP A 30 7.10 18.08 14.02
CA TRP A 30 8.34 18.74 13.61
C TRP A 30 8.30 20.25 13.84
N GLU A 31 7.20 20.89 13.45
CA GLU A 31 6.93 22.32 13.67
C GLU A 31 6.99 22.66 15.16
N CYS A 32 6.38 21.82 16.01
CA CYS A 32 6.43 21.97 17.47
C CYS A 32 7.87 21.92 18.02
N ILE A 33 8.71 21.01 17.51
CA ILE A 33 10.12 20.89 17.92
C ILE A 33 10.95 22.07 17.40
N THR A 34 10.73 22.53 16.16
CA THR A 34 11.39 23.74 15.63
C THR A 34 11.05 24.95 16.49
N PHE A 35 9.76 25.14 16.81
CA PHE A 35 9.29 26.23 17.66
C PHE A 35 9.96 26.18 19.05
N THR A 36 10.04 24.99 19.65
CA THR A 36 10.67 24.80 20.96
C THR A 36 12.19 25.08 20.93
N ARG A 37 12.89 24.73 19.84
CA ARG A 37 14.33 24.99 19.67
C ARG A 37 14.67 26.41 19.23
N GLY A 38 13.78 27.08 18.49
CA GLY A 38 13.93 28.50 18.14
C GLY A 38 13.90 29.42 19.37
N ILE A 39 13.33 28.95 20.48
CA ILE A 39 13.37 29.63 21.77
C ILE A 39 14.72 29.42 22.48
N THR A 40 15.54 28.44 22.09
CA THR A 40 16.75 28.03 22.84
C THR A 40 18.09 28.23 22.13
N THR A 41 18.16 28.53 20.82
CA THR A 41 19.46 28.69 20.14
C THR A 41 19.49 29.83 19.11
N GLU A 42 20.26 30.88 19.41
CA GLU A 42 20.81 31.83 18.43
C GLU A 42 21.95 31.14 17.67
N GLY A 43 21.68 30.61 16.48
CA GLY A 43 22.70 30.00 15.63
C GLY A 43 22.25 29.94 14.19
N THR A 44 23.01 30.59 13.31
CA THR A 44 22.79 30.69 11.86
C THR A 44 23.01 29.34 11.15
N TYR A 45 22.04 28.44 11.25
CA TYR A 45 21.87 27.35 10.29
C TYR A 45 20.70 27.71 9.37
N VAL A 46 20.93 27.68 8.06
CA VAL A 46 19.85 27.81 7.08
C VAL A 46 19.07 26.50 7.10
N ALA A 47 18.10 26.41 8.01
CA ALA A 47 17.18 25.28 8.07
C ALA A 47 16.32 25.31 6.80
N HIS A 48 16.49 24.31 5.94
CA HIS A 48 15.55 24.09 4.85
C HIS A 48 14.27 23.48 5.43
N GLU A 49 13.11 24.06 5.07
CA GLU A 49 11.82 23.48 5.44
C GLU A 49 11.66 22.10 4.79
N LEU A 50 11.25 21.13 5.60
CA LEU A 50 11.12 19.74 5.20
C LEU A 50 9.97 19.59 4.20
N SER A 51 10.29 19.16 2.99
CA SER A 51 9.33 19.09 1.89
C SER A 51 8.35 17.92 2.02
N MET A 52 7.29 17.96 1.20
CA MET A 52 6.35 16.84 1.02
C MET A 52 7.09 15.54 0.70
N THR A 53 8.17 15.62 -0.07
CA THR A 53 8.96 14.48 -0.54
C THR A 53 9.67 13.77 0.62
N HIS A 54 10.32 14.52 1.51
CA HIS A 54 10.98 13.97 2.72
C HIS A 54 10.02 13.22 3.62
N GLY A 55 8.83 13.78 3.86
CA GLY A 55 7.81 13.14 4.70
C GLY A 55 7.37 11.78 4.15
N PHE A 56 7.11 11.70 2.83
CA PHE A 56 6.84 10.41 2.18
C PHE A 56 8.04 9.47 2.22
N PHE A 57 9.25 10.00 2.07
CA PHE A 57 10.47 9.20 2.05
C PHE A 57 10.75 8.55 3.42
N ILE A 58 10.54 9.27 4.52
CA ILE A 58 10.59 8.75 5.90
C ILE A 58 9.55 7.64 6.10
N VAL A 59 8.29 7.92 5.74
CA VAL A 59 7.19 6.95 5.90
C VAL A 59 7.38 5.70 5.03
N MET A 60 8.20 5.77 3.98
CA MET A 60 8.57 4.62 3.14
C MET A 60 9.81 3.86 3.65
N GLY A 61 10.49 4.32 4.70
CA GLY A 61 11.76 3.76 5.14
C GLY A 61 12.92 4.09 4.20
N GLY A 62 12.82 5.23 3.50
CA GLY A 62 13.83 5.72 2.58
C GLY A 62 15.11 6.20 3.26
N PHE A 63 15.10 6.43 4.58
CA PHE A 63 16.27 6.76 5.38
C PHE A 63 16.66 5.61 6.29
N VAL A 64 17.96 5.33 6.40
CA VAL A 64 18.52 4.29 7.27
C VAL A 64 19.67 4.86 8.10
N THR A 65 19.89 4.34 9.30
CA THR A 65 21.10 4.66 10.08
C THR A 65 22.35 4.20 9.33
N LYS A 66 23.49 4.89 9.45
CA LYS A 66 24.77 4.48 8.83
C LYS A 66 25.23 3.06 9.17
N ASP A 67 24.83 2.52 10.32
CA ASP A 67 25.06 1.12 10.68
C ASP A 67 24.30 0.12 9.78
N GLY A 68 23.49 0.60 8.83
CA GLY A 68 22.71 -0.19 7.89
C GLY A 68 21.53 -0.94 8.49
N ASN A 69 21.44 -0.99 9.83
CA ASN A 69 20.59 -1.96 10.53
C ASN A 69 19.15 -1.50 10.82
N HIS A 70 18.83 -0.21 10.75
CA HIS A 70 17.48 0.25 11.14
C HIS A 70 16.93 1.37 10.22
N PRO A 71 15.75 1.17 9.59
CA PRO A 71 15.09 2.22 8.82
C PRO A 71 14.47 3.27 9.77
N ILE A 72 14.72 4.54 9.46
CA ILE A 72 14.18 5.69 10.19
C ILE A 72 12.75 5.92 9.73
N THR A 73 11.80 5.49 10.56
CA THR A 73 10.42 5.30 10.12
C THR A 73 9.38 5.76 11.13
N THR A 74 9.73 5.73 12.40
CA THR A 74 8.92 6.29 13.47
C THR A 74 9.18 7.78 13.61
N THR A 75 8.15 8.53 13.99
CA THR A 75 8.27 9.97 14.19
C THR A 75 9.32 10.31 15.24
N SER A 76 9.44 9.52 16.30
CA SER A 76 10.42 9.72 17.37
C SER A 76 11.86 9.57 16.86
N LEU A 77 12.12 8.54 16.06
CA LEU A 77 13.45 8.33 15.49
C LEU A 77 13.75 9.39 14.42
N ALA A 78 12.78 9.74 13.58
CA ALA A 78 12.95 10.80 12.57
C ALA A 78 13.33 12.15 13.22
N THR A 79 12.75 12.49 14.38
CA THR A 79 13.08 13.73 15.08
C THR A 79 14.50 13.77 15.64
N GLN A 80 15.11 12.61 15.90
CA GLN A 80 16.48 12.51 16.39
C GLN A 80 17.52 12.84 15.31
N TYR A 81 17.23 12.52 14.06
CA TYR A 81 18.12 12.74 12.91
C TYR A 81 17.74 13.98 12.08
N LYS A 82 16.97 14.91 12.68
CA LYS A 82 16.39 16.08 12.02
C LYS A 82 17.37 16.87 11.15
N SER A 83 18.49 17.31 11.74
CA SER A 83 19.49 18.13 11.03
C SER A 83 20.07 17.41 9.81
N SER A 84 20.28 16.11 9.93
CA SER A 84 20.86 15.29 8.86
C SER A 84 19.84 14.96 7.77
N ILE A 85 18.55 14.86 8.11
CA ILE A 85 17.45 14.72 7.13
C ILE A 85 17.23 16.02 6.36
N GLU A 86 17.25 17.17 7.04
CA GLU A 86 17.09 18.50 6.42
C GLU A 86 18.26 18.86 5.49
N ALA A 87 19.44 18.27 5.70
CA ALA A 87 20.59 18.43 4.81
C ALA A 87 20.40 17.73 3.45
N VAL A 88 19.54 16.72 3.36
CA VAL A 88 19.26 16.00 2.10
C VAL A 88 18.33 16.86 1.26
N ARG A 89 18.70 17.14 0.01
CA ARG A 89 17.90 17.97 -0.88
C ARG A 89 16.75 17.20 -1.52
N ASP A 90 15.67 17.91 -1.85
CA ASP A 90 14.53 17.36 -2.57
C ASP A 90 14.92 16.79 -3.94
N GLU A 91 15.82 17.47 -4.63
CA GLU A 91 16.31 17.03 -5.93
C GLU A 91 17.10 15.72 -5.83
N GLU A 92 17.79 15.49 -4.71
CA GLU A 92 18.52 14.24 -4.47
C GLU A 92 17.57 13.05 -4.27
N ILE A 93 16.44 13.27 -3.57
CA ILE A 93 15.39 12.27 -3.42
C ILE A 93 14.67 12.05 -4.76
N ALA A 94 14.44 13.12 -5.53
CA ALA A 94 13.80 13.05 -6.83
C ALA A 94 14.68 12.34 -7.88
N ASP A 95 15.99 12.55 -7.89
CA ASP A 95 16.95 11.87 -8.77
C ASP A 95 16.98 10.35 -8.52
N LYS A 96 16.83 9.93 -7.26
CA LYS A 96 16.68 8.51 -6.90
C LYS A 96 15.33 7.92 -7.31
N SER A 97 14.33 8.76 -7.59
CA SER A 97 13.00 8.30 -7.99
C SER A 97 12.96 8.00 -9.48
N LYS A 98 12.79 6.71 -9.84
CA LYS A 98 12.53 6.29 -11.23
C LYS A 98 11.07 6.50 -11.64
N SER A 99 10.46 7.63 -11.26
CA SER A 99 9.07 7.95 -11.60
C SER A 99 9.01 8.78 -12.88
N ASP A 100 8.58 8.17 -13.97
CA ASP A 100 8.48 8.86 -15.26
C ASP A 100 7.28 9.82 -15.27
N LEU A 101 7.55 11.13 -15.30
CA LEU A 101 6.51 12.18 -15.35
C LEU A 101 5.56 11.98 -16.55
N LEU A 102 6.13 11.64 -17.71
CA LEU A 102 5.37 11.35 -18.93
C LEU A 102 4.42 10.16 -18.75
N ALA A 103 4.87 9.07 -18.12
CA ALA A 103 4.03 7.90 -17.89
C ALA A 103 2.87 8.21 -16.93
N LYS A 104 3.11 9.02 -15.90
CA LYS A 104 2.06 9.50 -14.98
C LYS A 104 1.03 10.36 -15.71
N ALA A 105 1.47 11.33 -16.50
CA ALA A 105 0.58 12.20 -17.28
C ALA A 105 -0.27 11.40 -18.26
N LEU A 106 0.35 10.48 -19.01
CA LEU A 106 -0.36 9.61 -19.95
C LEU A 106 -1.40 8.73 -19.24
N THR A 107 -1.06 8.19 -18.06
CA THR A 107 -1.99 7.38 -17.26
C THR A 107 -3.21 8.19 -16.83
N VAL A 108 -3.03 9.45 -16.40
CA VAL A 108 -4.13 10.33 -16.01
C VAL A 108 -5.03 10.65 -17.20
N VAL A 109 -4.45 10.95 -18.36
CA VAL A 109 -5.21 11.23 -19.60
C VAL A 109 -6.02 10.00 -20.01
N GLN A 110 -5.38 8.82 -20.06
CA GLN A 110 -6.02 7.56 -20.40
C GLN A 110 -7.22 7.27 -19.49
N LEU A 111 -7.04 7.50 -18.19
CA LEU A 111 -8.02 7.22 -17.16
C LEU A 111 -9.21 8.17 -17.24
N PHE A 112 -8.95 9.46 -17.41
CA PHE A 112 -10.00 10.46 -17.59
C PHE A 112 -10.81 10.19 -18.86
N PHE A 113 -10.14 9.89 -19.98
CA PHE A 113 -10.79 9.54 -21.23
C PHE A 113 -11.70 8.31 -21.08
N PHE A 114 -11.20 7.24 -20.45
CA PHE A 114 -11.99 6.03 -20.19
C PHE A 114 -13.24 6.32 -19.35
N ILE A 115 -13.10 7.07 -18.25
CA ILE A 115 -14.24 7.44 -17.39
C ILE A 115 -15.28 8.26 -18.19
N GLY A 116 -14.80 9.19 -19.02
CA GLY A 116 -15.64 9.99 -19.92
C GLY A 116 -16.42 9.12 -20.91
N VAL A 117 -15.73 8.23 -21.63
CA VAL A 117 -16.36 7.27 -22.57
C VAL A 117 -17.41 6.43 -21.85
N TYR A 118 -17.08 5.85 -20.69
CA TYR A 118 -18.03 5.07 -19.90
C TYR A 118 -19.29 5.88 -19.58
N GLY A 119 -19.13 7.12 -19.09
CA GLY A 119 -20.24 8.00 -18.75
C GLY A 119 -21.14 8.35 -19.94
N VAL A 120 -20.56 8.60 -21.12
CA VAL A 120 -21.36 8.86 -22.32
C VAL A 120 -22.12 7.62 -22.77
N ARG A 121 -21.50 6.42 -22.73
CA ARG A 121 -22.19 5.16 -23.04
C ARG A 121 -23.39 4.92 -22.12
N VAL A 122 -23.26 5.23 -20.83
CA VAL A 122 -24.38 5.18 -19.86
C VAL A 122 -25.51 6.14 -20.29
N LYS A 123 -25.17 7.38 -20.65
CA LYS A 123 -26.14 8.42 -21.05
C LYS A 123 -26.88 8.05 -22.34
N GLU A 124 -26.17 7.51 -23.33
CA GLU A 124 -26.73 7.10 -24.61
C GLU A 124 -27.47 5.76 -24.53
N GLY A 125 -27.41 5.07 -23.38
CA GLY A 125 -28.03 3.76 -23.21
C GLY A 125 -27.37 2.67 -24.04
N LEU A 126 -26.10 2.85 -24.40
CA LEU A 126 -25.31 1.86 -25.11
C LEU A 126 -24.99 0.67 -24.19
N GLN A 127 -24.76 -0.48 -24.79
CA GLN A 127 -24.39 -1.67 -24.05
C GLN A 127 -22.99 -1.50 -23.45
N ILE A 128 -22.88 -1.82 -22.17
CA ILE A 128 -21.66 -1.78 -21.37
C ILE A 128 -21.33 -3.22 -20.97
N SER A 129 -20.07 -3.58 -21.11
CA SER A 129 -19.54 -4.86 -20.69
C SER A 129 -19.33 -4.90 -19.17
N ALA A 130 -19.42 -6.10 -18.59
CA ALA A 130 -19.07 -6.30 -17.19
C ALA A 130 -17.59 -5.92 -16.92
N LEU A 131 -16.71 -6.13 -17.91
CA LEU A 131 -15.30 -5.70 -17.86
C LEU A 131 -15.15 -4.18 -17.76
N GLU A 132 -15.89 -3.40 -18.55
CA GLU A 132 -15.88 -1.93 -18.47
C GLU A 132 -16.33 -1.45 -17.08
N THR A 133 -17.33 -2.11 -16.49
CA THR A 133 -17.78 -1.75 -15.13
C THR A 133 -16.74 -2.09 -14.06
N SER A 134 -16.07 -3.24 -14.17
CA SER A 134 -14.96 -3.60 -13.25
C SER A 134 -13.75 -2.68 -13.41
N THR A 135 -13.41 -2.33 -14.65
CA THR A 135 -12.30 -1.42 -14.94
C THR A 135 -12.61 0.01 -14.50
N LEU A 136 -13.88 0.46 -14.52
CA LEU A 136 -14.30 1.71 -13.88
C LEU A 136 -14.01 1.72 -12.39
N GLY A 137 -14.28 0.61 -11.68
CA GLY A 137 -13.93 0.49 -10.27
C GLY A 137 -12.44 0.69 -10.04
N LEU A 138 -11.60 -0.05 -10.76
CA LEU A 138 -10.14 0.09 -10.69
C LEU A 138 -9.67 1.50 -11.07
N ALA A 139 -10.26 2.07 -12.11
CA ALA A 139 -10.01 3.42 -12.58
C ALA A 139 -10.21 4.47 -11.47
N VAL A 140 -11.34 4.41 -10.76
CA VAL A 140 -11.64 5.32 -9.64
C VAL A 140 -10.59 5.17 -8.53
N ILE A 141 -10.21 3.95 -8.15
CA ILE A 141 -9.16 3.72 -7.13
C ILE A 141 -7.84 4.31 -7.58
N GLN A 142 -7.46 4.11 -8.84
CA GLN A 142 -6.19 4.57 -9.38
C GLN A 142 -6.13 6.10 -9.41
N CYS A 143 -7.23 6.79 -9.75
CA CYS A 143 -7.37 8.24 -9.61
C CYS A 143 -7.12 8.69 -8.16
N LEU A 144 -7.85 8.09 -7.21
CA LEU A 144 -7.77 8.48 -5.80
C LEU A 144 -6.37 8.20 -5.23
N THR A 145 -5.80 7.03 -5.52
CA THR A 145 -4.43 6.66 -5.12
C THR A 145 -3.42 7.64 -5.71
N GLY A 146 -3.55 7.96 -7.00
CA GLY A 146 -2.70 8.91 -7.70
C GLY A 146 -2.74 10.30 -7.08
N PHE A 147 -3.94 10.77 -6.69
CA PHE A 147 -4.14 12.05 -6.01
C PHE A 147 -3.41 12.11 -4.66
N PHE A 148 -3.56 11.09 -3.81
CA PHE A 148 -2.85 11.05 -2.52
C PHE A 148 -1.34 10.87 -2.67
N TRP A 149 -0.87 10.26 -3.77
CA TRP A 149 0.56 9.98 -4.02
C TRP A 149 1.21 10.88 -5.08
N LEU A 150 0.67 12.08 -5.33
CA LEU A 150 1.26 13.02 -6.31
C LEU A 150 2.72 13.35 -6.01
N LYS A 151 3.05 13.56 -4.73
CA LYS A 151 4.40 13.94 -4.25
C LYS A 151 5.22 12.76 -3.72
N LYS A 152 4.70 11.53 -3.77
CA LYS A 152 5.42 10.35 -3.28
C LYS A 152 6.49 9.93 -4.29
N PRO A 153 7.78 9.85 -3.91
CA PRO A 153 8.81 9.33 -4.81
C PRO A 153 8.52 7.85 -5.09
N GLN A 154 8.63 7.44 -6.36
CA GLN A 154 8.36 6.07 -6.79
C GLN A 154 9.65 5.38 -7.25
N ARG A 155 9.70 4.06 -7.04
CA ARG A 155 10.78 3.17 -7.52
C ARG A 155 12.18 3.62 -7.08
N VAL A 156 12.33 3.95 -5.80
CA VAL A 156 13.64 4.27 -5.22
C VAL A 156 14.42 2.97 -5.03
N GLY A 157 15.57 2.88 -5.72
CA GLY A 157 16.39 1.68 -5.73
C GLY A 157 17.17 1.44 -4.44
N GLN A 158 17.50 2.51 -3.69
CA GLN A 158 18.34 2.43 -2.50
C GLN A 158 17.95 3.52 -1.49
N ALA A 159 17.90 3.15 -0.21
CA ALA A 159 17.72 4.10 0.89
C ALA A 159 18.94 5.02 1.06
N ILE A 160 18.75 6.17 1.68
CA ILE A 160 19.80 7.14 2.01
C ILE A 160 20.26 6.87 3.45
N ALA A 161 21.56 6.61 3.62
CA ALA A 161 22.16 6.45 4.94
C ALA A 161 22.41 7.81 5.60
N ILE A 162 22.01 7.94 6.87
CA ILE A 162 22.10 9.19 7.63
C ILE A 162 22.96 8.98 8.88
N ASP A 163 23.83 9.96 9.15
CA ASP A 163 24.61 10.07 10.39
C ASP A 163 23.85 10.78 11.50
N PHE A 164 24.12 10.38 12.74
CA PHE A 164 23.81 11.24 13.88
C PHE A 164 24.54 12.57 13.73
N GLY A 165 23.78 13.66 13.82
CA GLY A 165 24.34 15.00 13.80
C GLY A 165 25.23 15.24 15.01
N HIS A 166 26.52 14.96 14.90
CA HIS A 166 27.52 15.74 15.61
C HIS A 166 27.98 16.84 14.63
N PRO A 167 28.09 18.11 15.06
CA PRO A 167 28.67 19.15 14.21
C PRO A 167 30.04 18.69 13.74
N SER A 168 30.14 18.34 12.46
CA SER A 168 31.40 17.92 11.86
C SER A 168 32.21 19.18 11.62
N CYS A 169 33.31 19.33 12.37
CA CYS A 169 34.38 20.24 11.98
C CYS A 169 34.96 19.73 10.65
N PRO A 170 35.32 20.59 9.69
CA PRO A 170 35.82 20.15 8.40
C PRO A 170 37.13 19.37 8.58
N GLU A 171 37.13 18.11 8.15
CA GLU A 171 38.28 17.23 8.19
C GLU A 171 39.35 17.74 7.22
N SER A 172 40.46 18.23 7.78
CA SER A 172 41.65 18.58 7.02
C SER A 172 42.25 17.32 6.41
N LYS A 173 42.43 17.32 5.10
CA LYS A 173 43.28 16.34 4.41
C LYS A 173 44.69 16.40 5.01
N SER A 174 45.13 15.31 5.64
CA SER A 174 46.55 15.04 5.85
C SER A 174 46.87 13.61 5.45
N THR A 175 47.71 13.53 4.42
CA THR A 175 48.32 12.36 3.81
C THR A 175 49.44 11.77 4.69
N SER A 176 49.82 10.53 4.34
CA SER A 176 51.08 9.78 4.56
C SER A 176 51.35 9.00 5.87
N ASP A 177 51.28 7.67 5.69
CA ASP A 177 52.35 6.64 5.80
C ASP A 177 52.74 5.92 7.12
N ASP A 178 52.68 4.57 7.00
CA ASP A 178 53.54 3.47 7.50
C ASP A 178 53.72 3.25 9.02
N THR A 179 53.69 2.06 9.65
CA THR A 179 54.00 0.66 9.26
C THR A 179 53.44 -0.33 10.35
N PRO A 180 53.61 -1.68 10.25
CA PRO A 180 52.66 -2.68 10.77
C PRO A 180 53.00 -3.27 12.14
N ASN A 181 52.05 -3.94 12.79
CA ASN A 181 52.40 -5.00 13.73
C ASN A 181 51.46 -6.20 13.71
N GLN A 182 52.10 -7.35 13.91
CA GLN A 182 51.67 -8.72 13.65
C GLN A 182 50.95 -9.38 14.84
N ASN A 183 50.12 -10.37 14.47
CA ASN A 183 49.82 -11.64 15.14
C ASN A 183 49.02 -11.69 16.45
N SER A 184 47.86 -12.35 16.37
CA SER A 184 47.71 -13.67 16.99
C SER A 184 46.62 -14.48 16.28
N GLU A 185 47.06 -15.54 15.60
CA GLU A 185 46.26 -16.53 14.90
C GLU A 185 45.57 -17.50 15.88
N ARG A 186 44.33 -17.92 15.58
CA ARG A 186 43.81 -19.20 16.02
C ARG A 186 42.79 -19.79 15.04
N GLY A 187 43.29 -20.69 14.19
CA GLY A 187 42.65 -21.95 13.81
C GLY A 187 41.38 -21.88 12.96
N GLN A 188 41.58 -21.81 11.65
CA GLN A 188 40.58 -22.02 10.60
C GLN A 188 40.48 -23.51 10.26
N ASN A 189 39.29 -24.10 10.43
CA ASN A 189 38.95 -25.38 9.83
C ASN A 189 37.79 -25.13 8.86
N ASP A 190 38.13 -24.88 7.60
CA ASP A 190 37.19 -24.79 6.50
C ASP A 190 36.57 -26.16 6.21
N THR A 191 35.25 -26.22 6.13
CA THR A 191 34.58 -27.18 5.26
C THR A 191 33.45 -26.47 4.52
N THR A 192 33.83 -25.94 3.37
CA THR A 192 32.97 -25.44 2.30
C THR A 192 31.83 -26.42 2.06
N THR A 193 30.61 -26.08 2.50
CA THR A 193 29.41 -26.82 2.11
C THR A 193 28.42 -25.84 1.50
N LEU A 194 28.35 -25.90 0.16
CA LEU A 194 27.35 -25.24 -0.69
C LEU A 194 25.93 -25.60 -0.18
N PRO A 195 24.95 -24.67 -0.14
CA PRO A 195 23.58 -25.02 0.13
C PRO A 195 22.96 -25.71 -1.09
N GLY A 196 23.06 -27.04 -1.14
CA GLY A 196 22.28 -27.91 -2.01
C GLY A 196 20.85 -28.12 -1.50
N PRO A 197 19.91 -28.50 -2.38
CA PRO A 197 18.47 -28.47 -2.12
C PRO A 197 17.99 -29.67 -1.31
N PHE A 198 16.87 -29.48 -0.60
CA PHE A 198 15.97 -30.52 -0.08
C PHE A 198 16.61 -31.62 0.78
N ARG A 199 16.51 -31.44 2.11
CA ARG A 199 16.49 -32.58 3.04
C ARG A 199 15.05 -32.78 3.53
N ALA A 200 14.41 -33.80 2.97
CA ALA A 200 13.09 -34.27 3.37
C ALA A 200 13.16 -34.95 4.75
N GLY A 201 12.28 -34.55 5.67
CA GLY A 201 12.09 -35.18 6.97
C GLY A 201 11.10 -34.40 7.85
N GLY A 202 9.85 -34.86 7.89
CA GLY A 202 8.78 -34.29 8.74
C GLY A 202 7.50 -33.95 7.98
N HIS A 203 6.84 -34.96 7.40
CA HIS A 203 5.62 -34.79 6.61
C HIS A 203 4.39 -34.46 7.51
N THR A 204 3.48 -33.67 6.93
CA THR A 204 2.13 -33.22 7.36
C THR A 204 2.03 -31.97 8.24
N ASN A 205 2.61 -31.91 9.44
CA ASN A 205 2.26 -30.83 10.39
C ASN A 205 2.94 -29.47 10.09
N GLN A 206 4.07 -29.48 9.39
CA GLN A 206 4.78 -28.25 9.02
C GLN A 206 4.14 -27.57 7.82
N ALA A 207 3.68 -28.33 6.82
CA ALA A 207 2.99 -27.76 5.65
C ALA A 207 1.64 -27.12 6.01
N GLU A 208 0.89 -27.73 6.94
CA GLU A 208 -0.36 -27.16 7.49
C GLU A 208 -0.10 -25.86 8.27
N SER A 209 0.96 -25.83 9.09
CA SER A 209 1.39 -24.61 9.81
C SER A 209 1.79 -23.49 8.83
N TRP A 210 2.51 -23.81 7.76
CA TRP A 210 2.91 -22.83 6.74
C TRP A 210 1.74 -22.30 5.92
N CYS A 211 0.82 -23.17 5.49
CA CYS A 211 -0.36 -22.76 4.72
C CYS A 211 -1.28 -21.87 5.57
N LEU A 212 -1.58 -22.28 6.80
CA LEU A 212 -2.40 -21.49 7.74
C LEU A 212 -1.72 -20.17 8.10
N THR A 213 -0.40 -20.16 8.27
CA THR A 213 0.36 -18.93 8.52
C THR A 213 0.36 -18.01 7.30
N ALA A 214 0.49 -18.56 6.09
CA ALA A 214 0.43 -17.79 4.85
C ALA A 214 -0.97 -17.20 4.61
N VAL A 215 -2.02 -17.99 4.82
CA VAL A 215 -3.42 -17.54 4.75
C VAL A 215 -3.69 -16.47 5.81
N ARG A 216 -3.25 -16.68 7.06
CA ARG A 216 -3.38 -15.69 8.13
C ARG A 216 -2.63 -14.40 7.82
N LYS A 217 -1.40 -14.48 7.29
CA LYS A 217 -0.63 -13.31 6.85
C LYS A 217 -1.31 -12.60 5.68
N ALA A 218 -1.87 -13.33 4.72
CA ALA A 218 -2.60 -12.76 3.59
C ALA A 218 -3.89 -12.08 4.06
N LEU A 219 -4.66 -12.72 4.94
CA LEU A 219 -5.87 -12.15 5.55
C LEU A 219 -5.52 -10.94 6.42
N ASN A 220 -4.43 -10.96 7.17
CA ASN A 220 -4.00 -9.82 7.96
C ASN A 220 -3.44 -8.68 7.10
N GLY A 221 -2.69 -8.96 6.04
CA GLY A 221 -2.26 -7.93 5.09
C GLY A 221 -3.46 -7.30 4.38
N ALA A 222 -4.41 -8.15 3.94
CA ALA A 222 -5.63 -7.72 3.27
C ALA A 222 -6.62 -7.02 4.20
N MET A 223 -6.77 -7.41 5.47
CA MET A 223 -7.71 -6.79 6.42
C MET A 223 -7.10 -5.62 7.18
N PHE A 224 -5.83 -5.69 7.55
CA PHE A 224 -5.27 -4.88 8.63
C PHE A 224 -4.06 -4.03 8.21
N GLY A 225 -3.63 -4.14 6.94
CA GLY A 225 -2.41 -3.48 6.47
C GLY A 225 -1.14 -3.94 7.18
N ARG A 226 -1.19 -5.03 7.96
CA ARG A 226 -0.01 -5.60 8.65
C ARG A 226 0.80 -6.40 7.65
N TYR A 227 1.66 -5.71 6.93
CA TYR A 227 2.75 -6.34 6.21
C TYR A 227 3.93 -6.42 7.17
N ASP A 228 4.11 -7.57 7.85
CA ASP A 228 5.36 -7.87 8.56
C ASP A 228 6.45 -7.96 7.49
N PHE A 229 7.06 -6.81 7.20
CA PHE A 229 8.19 -6.69 6.31
C PHE A 229 9.44 -6.66 7.16
N ASP A 230 10.36 -7.59 6.91
CA ASP A 230 11.68 -7.54 7.49
C ASP A 230 12.50 -6.48 6.73
N PRO A 231 12.75 -5.30 7.31
CA PRO A 231 13.51 -4.24 6.65
C PRO A 231 14.96 -4.66 6.35
N MET A 232 15.48 -5.71 7.00
CA MET A 232 16.83 -6.22 6.81
C MET A 232 16.98 -7.09 5.56
N ALA A 233 15.89 -7.67 5.05
CA ALA A 233 15.94 -8.59 3.93
C ALA A 233 15.93 -7.90 2.55
N ALA A 234 15.75 -6.57 2.49
CA ALA A 234 15.52 -5.88 1.23
C ALA A 234 16.58 -4.82 0.91
N SER A 235 17.28 -5.03 -0.21
CA SER A 235 18.20 -4.07 -0.82
C SER A 235 17.51 -2.86 -1.46
N CYS A 236 16.18 -2.75 -1.37
CA CYS A 236 15.39 -1.68 -2.00
C CYS A 236 14.28 -1.18 -1.08
N VAL A 237 13.93 0.10 -1.24
CA VAL A 237 12.83 0.74 -0.51
C VAL A 237 11.51 0.16 -1.04
N PRO A 238 10.66 -0.48 -0.21
CA PRO A 238 9.52 -1.20 -0.74
C PRO A 238 8.44 -0.23 -1.21
N ARG A 239 7.88 -0.51 -2.40
CA ARG A 239 6.96 0.39 -3.10
C ARG A 239 5.68 0.71 -2.30
N PHE A 240 5.21 -0.26 -1.52
CA PHE A 240 3.95 -0.22 -0.76
C PHE A 240 4.19 -0.28 0.75
N TRP A 241 5.40 0.04 1.20
CA TRP A 241 5.65 0.14 2.62
C TRP A 241 5.13 1.47 3.13
N SER A 242 4.43 1.38 4.23
CA SER A 242 4.10 2.48 5.10
C SER A 242 4.37 1.96 6.50
N GLY A 243 5.16 2.66 7.30
CA GLY A 243 5.61 2.17 8.61
C GLY A 243 4.52 1.85 9.62
N ASP A 244 4.76 2.12 10.90
CA ASP A 244 3.70 1.97 11.92
C ASP A 244 2.60 3.01 11.70
N ILE A 245 1.72 2.72 10.74
CA ILE A 245 0.50 3.45 10.50
C ILE A 245 -0.46 3.11 11.63
N GLU A 246 -1.17 4.12 12.14
CA GLU A 246 -2.29 3.91 13.04
C GLU A 246 -3.31 2.97 12.38
N HIS A 247 -3.36 1.74 12.90
CA HIS A 247 -4.15 0.64 12.36
C HIS A 247 -5.62 1.01 12.10
N ASN A 248 -6.21 1.84 12.97
CA ASN A 248 -7.59 2.29 12.85
C ASN A 248 -7.81 3.17 11.60
N LEU A 249 -6.83 4.00 11.23
CA LEU A 249 -6.94 4.88 10.08
C LEU A 249 -6.81 4.11 8.77
N HIS A 250 -5.88 3.15 8.69
CA HIS A 250 -5.77 2.26 7.55
C HIS A 250 -7.08 1.49 7.33
N LEU A 251 -7.61 0.91 8.42
CA LEU A 251 -8.89 0.21 8.40
C LEU A 251 -10.04 1.11 7.91
N PHE A 252 -10.12 2.35 8.39
CA PHE A 252 -11.13 3.30 7.95
C PHE A 252 -11.10 3.53 6.44
N TRP A 253 -9.92 3.89 5.89
CA TRP A 253 -9.78 4.17 4.46
C TRP A 253 -10.01 2.92 3.60
N GLN A 254 -9.59 1.76 4.09
CA GLN A 254 -9.82 0.49 3.43
C GLN A 254 -11.31 0.16 3.34
N LEU A 255 -12.04 0.27 4.45
CA LEU A 255 -13.47 -0.02 4.50
C LEU A 255 -14.26 0.97 3.64
N LEU A 256 -13.91 2.26 3.69
CA LEU A 256 -14.53 3.27 2.84
C LEU A 256 -14.34 2.95 1.35
N CYS A 257 -13.11 2.62 0.95
CA CYS A 257 -12.81 2.28 -0.44
C CYS A 257 -13.53 1.00 -0.89
N ALA A 258 -13.62 -0.02 -0.02
CA ALA A 258 -14.34 -1.25 -0.30
C ALA A 258 -15.84 -0.99 -0.57
N VAL A 259 -16.49 -0.13 0.22
CA VAL A 259 -17.90 0.28 0.00
C VAL A 259 -18.06 0.96 -1.35
N LEU A 260 -17.21 1.95 -1.65
CA LEU A 260 -17.27 2.70 -2.90
C LEU A 260 -17.12 1.77 -4.11
N LEU A 261 -16.22 0.79 -4.03
CA LEU A 261 -16.01 -0.17 -5.10
C LEU A 261 -17.13 -1.17 -5.27
N GLY A 262 -17.69 -1.68 -4.17
CA GLY A 262 -18.91 -2.47 -4.21
C GLY A 262 -20.03 -1.69 -4.91
N GLY A 263 -20.16 -0.40 -4.59
CA GLY A 263 -21.11 0.52 -5.23
C GLY A 263 -20.93 0.63 -6.75
N VAL A 264 -19.69 0.69 -7.25
CA VAL A 264 -19.43 0.73 -8.70
C VAL A 264 -19.92 -0.56 -9.38
N HIS A 265 -19.71 -1.73 -8.80
CA HIS A 265 -20.22 -2.99 -9.37
C HIS A 265 -21.75 -3.09 -9.37
N LEU A 266 -22.43 -2.36 -8.47
CA LEU A 266 -23.88 -2.24 -8.47
C LEU A 266 -24.41 -1.36 -9.62
N LEU A 267 -23.57 -0.58 -10.31
CA LEU A 267 -24.01 0.14 -11.53
C LEU A 267 -24.46 -0.83 -12.63
N ALA A 268 -23.89 -2.03 -12.66
CA ALA A 268 -24.29 -3.12 -13.56
C ALA A 268 -25.58 -3.85 -13.12
N TRP A 269 -26.35 -3.27 -12.18
CA TRP A 269 -27.60 -3.87 -11.73
C TRP A 269 -28.66 -3.95 -12.84
N SER A 270 -28.77 -2.91 -13.67
CA SER A 270 -29.74 -2.86 -14.75
C SER A 270 -29.28 -3.68 -15.95
N THR A 271 -30.08 -4.67 -16.34
CA THR A 271 -29.85 -5.50 -17.53
C THR A 271 -29.95 -4.73 -18.84
N LYS A 272 -30.55 -3.54 -18.82
CA LYS A 272 -30.65 -2.68 -20.01
C LYS A 272 -29.28 -2.13 -20.42
N SER A 273 -28.45 -1.80 -19.43
CA SER A 273 -27.14 -1.18 -19.67
C SER A 273 -26.01 -2.21 -19.67
N THR A 274 -26.13 -3.31 -18.92
CA THR A 274 -25.07 -4.33 -18.84
C THR A 274 -25.49 -5.67 -19.43
N PHE A 275 -24.64 -6.22 -20.30
CA PHE A 275 -24.85 -7.53 -20.90
C PHE A 275 -24.31 -8.67 -20.02
N PHE A 276 -25.11 -9.74 -19.89
CA PHE A 276 -24.71 -11.01 -19.31
C PHE A 276 -25.13 -12.16 -20.23
N PRO A 277 -24.23 -13.10 -20.58
CA PRO A 277 -24.56 -14.23 -21.46
C PRO A 277 -25.60 -15.19 -20.88
N SER A 278 -25.71 -15.29 -19.54
CA SER A 278 -26.67 -16.16 -18.87
C SER A 278 -27.30 -15.52 -17.63
N PHE A 279 -28.48 -16.03 -17.27
CA PHE A 279 -29.20 -15.63 -16.05
C PHE A 279 -28.41 -15.93 -14.77
N ILE A 280 -27.67 -17.05 -14.75
CA ILE A 280 -26.84 -17.45 -13.62
C ILE A 280 -25.70 -16.44 -13.44
N GLU A 281 -25.00 -16.09 -14.51
CA GLU A 281 -23.94 -15.10 -14.49
C GLU A 281 -24.44 -13.73 -14.00
N MET A 282 -25.61 -13.29 -14.47
CA MET A 282 -26.22 -12.04 -14.01
C MET A 282 -26.51 -12.03 -12.50
N TRP A 283 -27.16 -13.08 -11.97
CA TRP A 283 -27.46 -13.12 -10.53
C TRP A 283 -26.22 -13.32 -9.68
N LEU A 284 -25.26 -14.11 -10.16
CA LEU A 284 -23.98 -14.29 -9.50
C LEU A 284 -23.26 -12.93 -9.37
N TRP A 285 -23.23 -12.13 -10.44
CA TRP A 285 -22.69 -10.77 -10.40
C TRP A 285 -23.38 -9.92 -9.33
N ARG A 286 -24.71 -9.88 -9.34
CA ARG A 286 -25.50 -9.05 -8.39
C ARG A 286 -25.27 -9.45 -6.94
N ILE A 287 -25.26 -10.74 -6.64
CA ILE A 287 -25.00 -11.26 -5.29
C ILE A 287 -23.58 -10.89 -4.86
N CYS A 288 -22.58 -11.10 -5.72
CA CYS A 288 -21.21 -10.73 -5.40
C CYS A 288 -21.05 -9.21 -5.21
N ALA A 289 -21.67 -8.38 -6.05
CA ALA A 289 -21.64 -6.92 -5.91
C ALA A 289 -22.28 -6.45 -4.58
N LEU A 290 -23.41 -7.07 -4.17
CA LEU A 290 -24.02 -6.82 -2.87
C LEU A 290 -23.13 -7.27 -1.72
N ILE A 291 -22.49 -8.43 -1.81
CA ILE A 291 -21.52 -8.91 -0.81
C ILE A 291 -20.36 -7.92 -0.68
N LEU A 292 -19.83 -7.39 -1.79
CA LEU A 292 -18.75 -6.40 -1.77
C LEU A 292 -19.17 -5.11 -1.07
N ALA A 293 -20.38 -4.60 -1.37
CA ALA A 293 -20.89 -3.37 -0.77
C ALA A 293 -21.26 -3.54 0.71
N ALA A 294 -21.82 -4.69 1.09
CA ALA A 294 -22.35 -4.93 2.44
C ALA A 294 -21.29 -5.43 3.44
N SER A 295 -20.32 -6.24 3.00
CA SER A 295 -19.25 -6.78 3.86
C SER A 295 -18.52 -5.73 4.72
N PRO A 296 -18.02 -4.61 4.17
CA PRO A 296 -17.36 -3.58 4.97
C PRO A 296 -18.31 -2.90 5.97
N ILE A 297 -19.58 -2.67 5.59
CA ILE A 297 -20.60 -2.09 6.48
C ILE A 297 -20.89 -3.03 7.65
N LEU A 298 -21.04 -4.33 7.36
CA LEU A 298 -21.25 -5.36 8.38
C LEU A 298 -20.05 -5.45 9.33
N CYS A 299 -18.83 -5.35 8.82
CA CYS A 299 -17.62 -5.32 9.65
C CYS A 299 -17.64 -4.14 10.63
N VAL A 300 -17.96 -2.92 10.17
CA VAL A 300 -18.09 -1.74 11.05
C VAL A 300 -19.18 -1.95 12.10
N LEU A 301 -20.35 -2.44 11.69
CA LEU A 301 -21.46 -2.70 12.61
C LEU A 301 -21.07 -3.68 13.72
N LEU A 302 -20.33 -4.75 13.39
CA LEU A 302 -19.84 -5.71 14.38
C LEU A 302 -18.83 -5.10 15.35
N LEU A 303 -17.95 -4.22 14.88
CA LEU A 303 -17.00 -3.50 15.74
C LEU A 303 -17.73 -2.54 16.68
N LEU A 304 -18.77 -1.85 16.20
CA LEU A 304 -19.60 -0.97 17.02
C LEU A 304 -20.37 -1.76 18.08
N ILE A 305 -21.00 -2.88 17.69
CA ILE A 305 -21.69 -3.78 18.63
C ILE A 305 -20.70 -4.28 19.69
N LYS A 306 -19.51 -4.75 19.29
CA LYS A 306 -18.47 -5.19 20.22
C LYS A 306 -18.06 -4.08 21.21
N ASN A 307 -18.01 -2.82 20.77
CA ASN A 307 -17.69 -1.69 21.65
C ASN A 307 -18.85 -1.33 22.59
N CYS A 308 -20.11 -1.45 22.13
CA CYS A 308 -21.28 -1.16 22.95
C CYS A 308 -21.53 -2.24 24.02
N PHE A 309 -21.27 -3.50 23.67
CA PHE A 309 -21.47 -4.62 24.58
C PHE A 309 -20.12 -5.03 25.17
N ASN A 310 -19.87 -4.69 26.43
CA ASN A 310 -18.71 -5.20 27.17
C ASN A 310 -18.89 -6.72 27.38
N THR A 311 -18.54 -7.50 26.37
CA THR A 311 -18.84 -8.94 26.29
C THR A 311 -18.05 -9.72 27.35
N GLY A 312 -18.73 -10.05 28.45
CA GLY A 312 -18.18 -10.83 29.56
C GLY A 312 -18.04 -12.33 29.28
N SER A 313 -18.77 -12.90 28.32
CA SER A 313 -18.67 -14.33 27.99
C SER A 313 -17.60 -14.62 26.94
N ASP A 314 -16.78 -15.65 27.19
CA ASP A 314 -15.69 -16.05 26.30
C ASP A 314 -16.21 -16.50 24.92
N SER A 315 -17.40 -17.12 24.86
CA SER A 315 -18.05 -17.52 23.60
C SER A 315 -18.38 -16.33 22.71
N LEU A 316 -18.89 -15.22 23.27
CA LEU A 316 -19.16 -14.02 22.49
C LEU A 316 -17.87 -13.33 22.05
N ARG A 317 -16.84 -13.32 22.91
CA ARG A 317 -15.51 -12.80 22.54
C ARG A 317 -14.90 -13.57 21.37
N ALA A 318 -15.00 -14.90 21.39
CA ALA A 318 -14.55 -15.75 20.28
C ALA A 318 -15.36 -15.49 19.01
N LEU A 319 -16.68 -15.35 19.11
CA LEU A 319 -17.55 -15.03 17.96
C LEU A 319 -17.16 -13.71 17.29
N PHE A 320 -17.03 -12.62 18.06
CA PHE A 320 -16.61 -11.33 17.54
C PHE A 320 -15.16 -11.32 17.01
N ALA A 321 -14.32 -12.24 17.46
CA ALA A 321 -12.98 -12.42 16.91
C ALA A 321 -12.99 -13.17 15.57
N CYS A 322 -13.83 -14.20 15.41
CA CYS A 322 -13.85 -15.05 14.21
C CYS A 322 -14.68 -14.47 13.05
N LEU A 323 -15.80 -13.82 13.35
CA LEU A 323 -16.77 -13.36 12.35
C LEU A 323 -16.17 -12.39 11.30
N PRO A 324 -15.30 -11.41 11.66
CA PRO A 324 -14.65 -10.55 10.67
C PRO A 324 -13.80 -11.32 9.65
N TYR A 325 -13.13 -12.40 10.06
CA TYR A 325 -12.35 -13.24 9.12
C TYR A 325 -13.26 -13.97 8.12
N GLY A 326 -14.44 -14.43 8.56
CA GLY A 326 -15.43 -15.03 7.67
C GLY A 326 -15.98 -14.03 6.65
N ILE A 327 -16.26 -12.80 7.08
CA ILE A 327 -16.68 -11.70 6.21
C ILE A 327 -15.59 -11.36 5.19
N ALA A 328 -14.33 -11.26 5.63
CA ALA A 328 -13.20 -11.01 4.74
C ALA A 328 -13.01 -12.13 3.71
N ALA A 329 -13.12 -13.39 4.11
CA ALA A 329 -13.05 -14.52 3.18
C ALA A 329 -14.18 -14.48 2.14
N LEU A 330 -15.42 -14.22 2.57
CA LEU A 330 -16.57 -14.09 1.67
C LEU A 330 -16.38 -12.93 0.68
N TYR A 331 -15.86 -11.79 1.17
CA TYR A 331 -15.51 -10.65 0.33
C TYR A 331 -14.46 -11.01 -0.73
N LEU A 332 -13.39 -11.72 -0.36
CA LEU A 332 -12.34 -12.15 -1.30
C LEU A 332 -12.87 -13.13 -2.35
N ILE A 333 -13.75 -14.07 -1.96
CA ILE A 333 -14.39 -15.00 -2.89
C ILE A 333 -15.26 -14.22 -3.89
N ALA A 334 -16.12 -13.33 -3.40
CA ALA A 334 -16.97 -12.51 -4.26
C ALA A 334 -16.15 -11.62 -5.21
N ARG A 335 -15.02 -11.10 -4.76
CA ARG A 335 -14.05 -10.36 -5.59
C ARG A 335 -13.48 -11.22 -6.72
N ALA A 336 -12.99 -12.41 -6.39
CA ALA A 336 -12.45 -13.33 -7.38
C ALA A 336 -13.52 -13.73 -8.42
N THR A 337 -14.75 -13.97 -7.97
CA THR A 337 -15.88 -14.28 -8.86
C THR A 337 -16.19 -13.13 -9.80
N LEU A 338 -16.28 -11.87 -9.33
CA LEU A 338 -16.51 -10.71 -10.20
C LEU A 338 -15.38 -10.52 -11.21
N LEU A 339 -14.13 -10.74 -10.80
CA LEU A 339 -12.99 -10.67 -11.70
C LEU A 339 -13.11 -11.71 -12.82
N ILE A 340 -13.35 -12.97 -12.47
CA ILE A 340 -13.54 -14.06 -13.45
C ILE A 340 -14.70 -13.72 -14.38
N LEU A 341 -15.83 -13.28 -13.81
CA LEU A 341 -17.05 -13.01 -14.55
C LEU A 341 -16.89 -11.83 -15.53
N SER A 342 -16.05 -10.84 -15.18
CA SER A 342 -15.70 -9.73 -16.07
C SER A 342 -15.07 -10.21 -17.38
N PHE A 343 -14.28 -11.29 -17.34
CA PHE A 343 -13.67 -11.86 -18.54
C PHE A 343 -14.58 -12.88 -19.23
N THR A 344 -15.27 -13.75 -18.47
CA THR A 344 -16.10 -14.78 -19.09
C THR A 344 -17.31 -14.21 -19.82
N THR A 345 -17.84 -13.06 -19.40
CA THR A 345 -18.95 -12.38 -20.09
C THR A 345 -18.59 -11.93 -21.51
N LEU A 346 -17.30 -11.74 -21.83
CA LEU A 346 -16.85 -11.38 -23.18
C LEU A 346 -17.11 -12.48 -24.21
N ARG A 347 -17.22 -13.75 -23.80
CA ARG A 347 -17.44 -14.89 -24.71
C ARG A 347 -18.72 -14.79 -25.53
N GLY A 348 -19.71 -14.06 -25.02
CA GLY A 348 -21.01 -13.86 -25.66
C GLY A 348 -21.28 -12.40 -26.01
N ALA A 349 -20.25 -11.55 -26.05
CA ALA A 349 -20.41 -10.11 -26.17
C ALA A 349 -21.22 -9.71 -27.42
N PRO A 350 -22.35 -8.99 -27.27
CA PRO A 350 -23.11 -8.47 -28.40
C PRO A 350 -22.36 -7.37 -29.14
N THR A 351 -22.67 -7.19 -30.42
CA THR A 351 -22.07 -6.15 -31.28
C THR A 351 -22.32 -4.73 -30.76
N GLY A 352 -23.36 -4.52 -29.94
CA GLY A 352 -23.65 -3.23 -29.32
C GLY A 352 -22.54 -2.72 -28.38
N ILE A 353 -21.69 -3.61 -27.85
CA ILE A 353 -20.51 -3.21 -27.06
C ILE A 353 -19.46 -2.54 -27.96
N LEU A 354 -19.38 -2.89 -29.25
CA LEU A 354 -18.41 -2.34 -30.19
C LEU A 354 -18.83 -1.00 -30.81
N ILE A 355 -20.04 -0.51 -30.51
CA ILE A 355 -20.51 0.79 -31.01
C ILE A 355 -19.72 1.90 -30.33
N ASP A 356 -19.12 2.78 -31.12
CA ASP A 356 -18.40 3.95 -30.64
C ASP A 356 -19.35 5.05 -30.16
N VAL A 357 -18.87 5.83 -29.18
CA VAL A 357 -19.57 7.01 -28.68
C VAL A 357 -19.62 8.09 -29.76
N ASN A 358 -20.79 8.69 -29.97
CA ASN A 358 -20.92 9.80 -30.91
C ASN A 358 -20.49 11.13 -30.25
N TRP A 359 -19.33 11.65 -30.65
CA TRP A 359 -18.80 12.92 -30.14
C TRP A 359 -19.38 14.17 -30.84
N ARG A 360 -20.32 14.01 -31.77
CA ARG A 360 -20.97 15.14 -32.45
C ARG A 360 -22.09 15.67 -31.55
N PHE A 361 -21.77 16.73 -30.80
CA PHE A 361 -22.72 17.51 -30.02
C PHE A 361 -23.41 18.59 -30.85
#